data_AF-A0A936WT05-F1
#
_entry.id   AF-A0A936WT05-F1
#
_cell.length_a   1.000
_cell.length_b   1.000
_cell.length_c   1.000
_cell.angle_alpha   90.00
_cell.angle_beta   90.00
_cell.angle_gamma   90.00
#
_symmetry.space_group_name_H-M   'P 1'
#
loop_
_entity.id
_entity.type
_entity.pdbx_description
1 polymer ?
#
loop_
_entity_poly.entity_id
_entity_poly.type
_entity_poly.pdbx_seq_one_letter_code
_entity_poly.pdbx_strand_id
1 'polypeptide(L)'
;MEHELVLVRVQEIRQDHRRLGTRKLMDKLQPFLLEHHIKMGRDALFDLLADHGLLVRRLRKYIHTTRSSHWLRKWPNLIKDRKLTGPGQLWVSDITYFKTGKEGYTSSA
;
A
#
# COMPACT_ATOMS: atom_id res chain seq x y z
N MET A 1 -16.49 -4.83 28.94
CA MET A 1 -16.54 -6.25 28.53
C MET A 1 -16.58 -6.45 27.01
N GLU A 2 -17.69 -6.19 26.29
CA GLU A 2 -17.74 -6.48 24.84
C GLU A 2 -16.66 -5.73 24.03
N HIS A 3 -16.48 -4.43 24.30
CA HIS A 3 -15.45 -3.62 23.64
C HIS A 3 -14.02 -4.11 23.92
N GLU A 4 -13.73 -4.54 25.16
CA GLU A 4 -12.41 -5.08 25.53
C GLU A 4 -12.12 -6.38 24.77
N LEU A 5 -13.11 -7.25 24.64
CA LEU A 5 -12.99 -8.49 23.89
C LEU A 5 -12.68 -8.22 22.42
N VAL A 6 -13.35 -7.25 21.82
CA VAL A 6 -13.09 -6.80 20.44
C VAL A 6 -11.66 -6.22 20.32
N LEU A 7 -11.22 -5.42 21.28
CA LEU A 7 -9.88 -4.81 21.27
C LEU A 7 -8.76 -5.86 21.36
N VAL A 8 -8.91 -6.87 22.22
CA VAL A 8 -7.98 -8.00 22.31
C VAL A 8 -7.91 -8.70 20.96
N ARG A 9 -9.07 -9.02 20.37
CA ARG A 9 -9.12 -9.69 19.08
C ARG A 9 -8.51 -8.85 17.95
N VAL A 10 -8.71 -7.53 17.96
CA VAL A 10 -8.07 -6.60 17.03
C VAL A 10 -6.54 -6.64 17.17
N GLN A 11 -6.03 -6.68 18.40
CA GLN A 11 -4.59 -6.74 18.65
C GLN A 11 -3.97 -8.04 18.14
N GLU A 12 -4.63 -9.18 18.34
CA GLU A 12 -4.22 -10.47 17.79
C GLU A 12 -4.10 -10.44 16.26
N ILE A 13 -5.15 -9.97 15.57
CA ILE A 13 -5.14 -9.85 14.10
C ILE A 13 -4.00 -8.93 13.62
N ARG A 14 -3.64 -7.93 14.43
CA ARG A 14 -2.55 -6.99 14.11
C ARG A 14 -1.16 -7.52 14.40
N GLN A 15 -0.99 -8.63 15.13
CA GLN A 15 0.29 -9.31 15.20
C GLN A 15 0.69 -9.81 13.80
N ASP A 16 -0.25 -10.44 13.08
CA ASP A 16 -0.02 -10.91 11.71
C ASP A 16 -0.12 -9.78 10.67
N HIS A 17 -0.98 -8.80 10.92
CA HIS A 17 -1.29 -7.72 9.97
C HIS A 17 -1.21 -6.32 10.60
N ARG A 18 0.00 -5.90 11.00
CA ARG A 18 0.27 -4.63 11.73
C ARG A 18 -0.39 -3.36 11.20
N ARG A 19 -0.73 -3.29 9.92
CA ARG A 19 -1.29 -2.09 9.26
C ARG A 19 -2.60 -2.35 8.53
N LEU A 20 -3.33 -3.39 8.93
CA LEU A 20 -4.62 -3.68 8.35
C LEU A 20 -5.60 -2.54 8.62
N GLY A 21 -6.18 -1.98 7.56
CA GLY A 21 -7.18 -0.92 7.68
C GLY A 21 -8.48 -1.45 8.28
N THR A 22 -9.21 -0.58 9.00
CA THR A 22 -10.42 -0.92 9.76
C THR A 22 -11.48 -1.66 8.95
N ARG A 23 -11.63 -1.36 7.65
CA ARG A 23 -12.60 -2.07 6.80
C ARG A 23 -12.26 -3.55 6.61
N LYS A 24 -11.01 -3.86 6.26
CA LYS A 24 -10.55 -5.26 6.13
C LYS A 24 -10.47 -5.96 7.48
N LEU A 25 -10.22 -5.19 8.54
CA LEU A 25 -10.24 -5.67 9.91
C LEU A 25 -11.67 -6.09 10.32
N MET A 26 -12.69 -5.31 9.93
CA MET A 26 -14.10 -5.66 10.14
C MET A 26 -14.45 -7.00 9.48
N ASP A 27 -14.03 -7.21 8.23
CA ASP A 27 -14.27 -8.49 7.52
C ASP A 27 -13.64 -9.68 8.26
N LYS A 28 -12.43 -9.50 8.84
CA LYS A 28 -11.76 -10.53 9.65
C LYS A 28 -12.37 -10.71 11.04
N LEU A 29 -12.96 -9.67 11.61
CA LEU A 29 -13.64 -9.70 12.91
C LEU A 29 -15.04 -10.28 12.81
N GLN A 30 -15.68 -10.23 11.64
CA GLN A 30 -17.07 -10.64 11.47
C GLN A 30 -17.38 -12.05 12.00
N PRO A 31 -16.57 -13.09 11.77
CA PRO A 31 -16.82 -14.42 12.35
C PRO A 31 -16.84 -14.40 13.88
N PHE A 32 -15.90 -13.67 14.48
CA PHE A 32 -15.78 -13.52 15.94
C PHE A 32 -16.95 -12.74 16.53
N LEU A 33 -17.36 -11.65 15.89
CA LEU A 33 -18.51 -10.85 16.34
C LEU A 33 -19.81 -11.68 16.32
N LEU A 34 -19.98 -12.54 15.32
CA LEU A 34 -21.12 -13.45 15.22
C LEU A 34 -21.09 -14.51 16.32
N GLU A 35 -19.95 -15.15 16.54
CA GLU A 35 -19.77 -16.18 17.58
C GLU A 35 -20.08 -15.62 18.98
N HIS A 36 -19.59 -14.42 19.29
CA HIS A 36 -19.82 -13.76 20.57
C HIS A 36 -21.12 -12.95 20.65
N HIS A 37 -21.98 -13.01 19.62
CA HIS A 37 -23.27 -12.31 19.55
C HIS A 37 -23.16 -10.77 19.71
N ILE A 38 -22.02 -10.19 19.33
CA ILE A 38 -21.73 -8.76 19.45
C ILE A 38 -22.27 -8.04 18.21
N LYS A 39 -23.22 -7.11 18.41
CA LYS A 39 -23.73 -6.25 17.34
C LYS A 39 -22.87 -5.01 17.18
N MET A 40 -21.79 -5.12 16.42
CA MET A 40 -20.92 -3.99 16.11
C MET A 40 -20.90 -3.69 14.61
N GLY A 41 -21.25 -2.46 14.24
CA GLY A 41 -21.16 -1.98 12.86
C GLY A 41 -19.78 -1.42 12.52
N ARG A 42 -19.58 -1.13 11.21
CA ARG A 42 -18.34 -0.51 10.71
C ARG A 42 -18.01 0.78 11.46
N ASP A 43 -18.98 1.68 11.58
CA ASP A 43 -18.75 3.02 12.13
C ASP A 43 -18.45 2.94 13.63
N ALA A 44 -19.21 2.12 14.37
CA ALA A 44 -18.92 1.81 15.77
C ALA A 44 -17.49 1.23 15.98
N LEU A 45 -17.01 0.38 15.06
CA LEU A 45 -15.63 -0.11 15.11
C LEU A 45 -14.61 1.00 14.82
N PHE A 46 -14.90 1.93 13.91
CA PHE A 46 -14.04 3.09 13.67
C PHE A 46 -13.93 3.96 14.92
N ASP A 47 -15.06 4.26 15.57
CA ASP A 47 -15.12 5.08 16.77
C ASP A 47 -14.36 4.40 17.93
N LEU A 48 -14.63 3.11 18.17
CA LEU A 48 -13.92 2.35 19.20
C LEU A 48 -12.39 2.36 19.00
N LEU A 49 -11.93 2.15 17.77
CA LEU A 49 -10.50 2.20 17.46
C LEU A 49 -9.93 3.61 17.51
N ALA A 50 -10.73 4.64 17.23
CA ALA A 50 -10.33 6.04 17.35
C ALA A 50 -10.09 6.40 18.81
N ASP A 51 -11.06 6.09 19.68
CA ASP A 51 -11.02 6.36 21.12
C ASP A 51 -9.81 5.70 21.80
N HIS A 52 -9.37 4.56 21.26
CA HIS A 52 -8.24 3.80 21.79
C HIS A 52 -6.91 4.08 21.06
N GLY A 53 -6.88 5.07 20.16
CA GLY A 53 -5.67 5.45 19.41
C GLY A 53 -5.15 4.36 18.47
N LEU A 54 -6.01 3.41 18.09
CA LEU A 54 -5.69 2.25 17.26
C LEU A 54 -5.89 2.51 15.77
N LEU A 55 -6.29 3.69 15.32
CA LEU A 55 -6.39 3.96 13.88
C LEU A 55 -5.01 3.90 13.19
N VAL A 56 -4.96 3.24 12.01
CA VAL A 56 -3.72 3.12 11.24
C VAL A 56 -3.36 4.48 10.66
N ARG A 57 -2.25 5.07 11.15
CA ARG A 57 -1.74 6.34 10.64
C ARG A 57 -1.24 6.18 9.21
N ARG A 58 -1.71 7.05 8.31
CA ARG A 58 -1.17 7.15 6.95
C ARG A 58 0.23 7.76 7.02
N LEU A 59 1.25 6.94 6.85
CA LEU A 59 2.61 7.43 6.62
C LEU A 59 2.67 8.07 5.23
N ARG A 60 3.08 9.34 5.15
CA ARG A 60 3.50 9.94 3.88
C ARG A 60 4.74 9.18 3.41
N LYS A 61 4.56 8.27 2.45
CA LYS A 61 5.67 7.67 1.71
C LYS A 61 5.81 8.44 0.41
N TYR A 62 6.95 9.09 0.22
CA TYR A 62 7.38 9.45 -1.12
C TYR A 62 7.69 8.14 -1.84
N ILE A 63 6.91 7.81 -2.86
CA ILE A 63 7.18 6.64 -3.68
C ILE A 63 8.40 6.99 -4.52
N HIS A 64 9.56 6.41 -4.16
CA HIS A 64 10.69 6.38 -5.06
C HIS A 64 10.38 5.35 -6.15
N THR A 65 9.95 5.83 -7.31
CA THR A 65 9.64 5.01 -8.49
C THR A 65 10.89 4.31 -9.02
N THR A 66 12.08 4.84 -8.74
CA THR A 66 13.37 4.30 -9.18
C THR A 66 14.26 3.94 -7.99
N ARG A 67 14.50 2.64 -7.77
CA ARG A 67 15.48 2.18 -6.76
C ARG A 67 16.89 2.17 -7.36
N SER A 68 17.50 3.34 -7.52
CA SER A 68 18.88 3.46 -8.03
C SER A 68 19.95 2.88 -7.08
N SER A 69 19.60 2.63 -5.81
CA SER A 69 20.43 1.98 -4.80
C SER A 69 20.21 0.44 -4.77
N HIS A 70 20.28 -0.20 -5.94
CA HIS A 70 20.29 -1.67 -6.04
C HIS A 70 21.70 -2.19 -6.39
N TRP A 71 21.91 -3.49 -6.16
CA TRP A 71 23.15 -4.21 -6.47
C TRP A 71 23.30 -4.57 -7.95
N LEU A 72 22.21 -4.52 -8.73
CA LEU A 72 22.24 -4.82 -10.17
C LEU A 72 23.15 -3.83 -10.92
N ARG A 73 23.67 -4.28 -12.06
CA ARG A 73 24.49 -3.48 -12.98
C ARG A 73 23.76 -2.21 -13.38
N LYS A 74 24.43 -1.08 -13.23
CA LYS A 74 23.96 0.24 -13.68
C LYS A 74 24.69 0.57 -14.96
N TRP A 75 23.94 0.96 -15.98
CA TRP A 75 24.52 1.43 -17.23
C TRP A 75 24.93 2.90 -17.06
N PRO A 76 26.15 3.29 -17.47
CA PRO A 76 26.60 4.66 -17.36
C PRO A 76 25.72 5.57 -18.22
N ASN A 77 25.45 6.78 -17.73
CA ASN A 77 24.73 7.77 -18.51
C ASN A 77 25.62 8.32 -19.64
N LEU A 78 25.45 7.77 -20.85
CA LEU A 78 26.26 8.09 -22.03
C LEU A 78 26.08 9.54 -22.54
N ILE A 79 25.05 10.24 -22.09
CA ILE A 79 24.74 11.62 -22.52
C ILE A 79 25.21 12.68 -21.52
N LYS A 80 25.74 12.28 -20.35
CA LYS A 80 26.07 13.19 -19.24
C LYS A 80 26.98 14.37 -19.65
N ASP A 81 27.97 14.10 -20.49
CA ASP A 81 28.98 15.09 -20.90
C ASP A 81 28.81 15.55 -22.37
N ARG A 82 27.70 15.20 -23.03
CA ARG A 82 27.43 15.60 -24.41
C ARG A 82 26.72 16.95 -24.46
N LYS A 83 27.30 17.91 -25.20
CA LYS A 83 26.59 19.14 -25.60
C LYS A 83 25.75 18.87 -26.85
N LEU A 84 24.45 19.09 -26.74
CA LEU A 84 23.52 19.07 -27.87
C LEU A 84 23.50 20.48 -28.48
N THR A 85 23.82 20.58 -29.77
CA THR A 85 23.89 21.82 -30.56
C THR A 85 22.71 21.99 -31.52
N GLY A 86 21.87 20.97 -31.68
CA GLY A 86 20.70 21.04 -32.55
C GLY A 86 19.69 19.90 -32.37
N PRO A 87 18.53 19.98 -33.04
CA PRO A 87 17.50 18.94 -33.00
C PRO A 87 17.99 17.59 -33.55
N GLY A 88 17.40 16.48 -33.09
CA GLY A 88 17.68 15.14 -33.60
C GLY A 88 18.98 14.48 -33.07
N GLN A 89 19.71 15.14 -32.18
CA GLN A 89 20.98 14.65 -31.64
C GLN A 89 20.83 13.74 -30.41
N LEU A 90 19.66 13.74 -29.78
CA LEU A 90 19.30 12.85 -28.67
C LEU A 90 17.84 12.49 -28.80
N TRP A 91 17.55 11.19 -28.75
CA TRP A 91 16.21 10.63 -28.66
C TRP A 91 16.08 9.93 -27.32
N VAL A 92 15.06 10.29 -26.56
CA VAL A 92 14.72 9.65 -25.30
C VAL A 92 13.36 8.99 -25.47
N SER A 93 13.27 7.71 -25.16
CA SER A 93 12.02 6.98 -25.06
C SER A 93 11.75 6.61 -23.60
N ASP A 94 10.48 6.61 -23.22
CA ASP A 94 10.02 6.07 -21.95
C ASP A 94 9.18 4.82 -22.22
N ILE A 95 9.22 3.85 -21.32
CA ILE A 95 8.45 2.61 -21.47
C ILE A 95 7.24 2.70 -20.56
N THR A 96 6.05 2.74 -21.15
CA THR A 96 4.80 2.73 -20.39
C THR A 96 4.17 1.35 -20.42
N TYR A 97 3.91 0.80 -19.23
CA TYR A 97 3.16 -0.44 -19.06
C TYR A 97 1.66 -0.14 -18.94
N PHE A 98 0.87 -0.66 -19.87
CA PHE A 98 -0.59 -0.59 -19.82
C PHE A 98 -1.15 -1.93 -19.35
N LYS A 99 -2.06 -1.89 -18.36
CA LYS A 99 -2.65 -3.09 -17.79
C LYS A 99 -3.64 -3.72 -18.77
N THR A 100 -3.46 -5.00 -19.09
CA THR A 100 -4.37 -5.78 -19.93
C THR A 100 -5.17 -6.74 -19.06
N GLY A 101 -6.42 -6.38 -18.76
CA GLY A 101 -7.37 -7.25 -18.05
C GLY A 101 -6.87 -7.76 -16.69
N LYS A 102 -7.18 -9.03 -16.37
CA LYS A 102 -6.89 -9.65 -15.07
C LYS A 102 -5.44 -10.16 -14.93
N GLU A 103 -4.70 -10.39 -16.02
CA GLU A 103 -3.51 -11.24 -15.97
C GLU A 103 -2.25 -10.68 -16.67
N GLY A 104 -2.26 -9.45 -17.22
CA GLY A 104 -1.09 -8.96 -17.95
C GLY A 104 -0.84 -7.47 -17.93
N TYR A 105 0.38 -7.11 -18.34
CA TYR A 105 0.79 -5.77 -18.76
C TYR A 105 1.37 -5.87 -20.16
N THR A 106 1.02 -4.95 -21.04
CA THR A 106 1.69 -4.75 -22.33
C THR A 106 2.52 -3.47 -22.27
N SER A 107 3.64 -3.42 -22.99
CA SER A 107 4.47 -2.22 -23.11
C SER A 107 4.28 -1.59 -24.49
N SER A 108 4.05 -0.29 -24.53
CA SER A 108 4.27 0.50 -25.75
C SER A 108 5.59 1.24 -25.59
N ALA A 109 6.38 1.25 -26.66
CA ALA A 109 7.55 2.11 -26.82
C ALA A 109 7.21 3.25 -27.79
#